data_AF-A0A417EFM4-F1
#
_entry.id   AF-A0A417EFM4-F1
#
_cell.length_a   1.000
_cell.length_b   1.000
_cell.length_c   1.000
_cell.angle_alpha   90.00
_cell.angle_beta   90.00
_cell.angle_gamma   90.00
#
_symmetry.space_group_name_H-M   'P 1'
#
loop_
_entity.id
_entity.type
_entity.pdbx_description
1 polymer ?
#
loop_
_entity_poly.entity_id
_entity_poly.type
_entity_poly.pdbx_seq_one_letter_code
_entity_poly.pdbx_strand_id
1 'polypeptide(L)'
;MKMSKEKRALIAGMIGCLLYVIGDFLFAATGKSQSTESIGLMVKVAYLDMATWRMVVSIICGVLGTALYYIGFHQMWKLLKQRLTQPKQQKWVKLFQIAYLTGTVCWGYVHAMFMNVALIFKFTFEKYGDMQAAAEIANKVFYCNAAPLLAAYILCDVLLSVVMLVMIWKRMLPLKNTAQRILASFCNPIVFTGIVGNLFTLLPWPLDQIDHGTESAGHLLVLVLGLVLLREKAKCGECKEAVQ
;
A
#
# COMPACT_ATOMS: atom_id res chain seq x y z
N MET A 1 -0.80 -30.58 -4.33
CA MET A 1 -1.64 -30.05 -3.22
C MET A 1 -2.54 -28.94 -3.75
N LYS A 2 -3.87 -29.12 -3.76
CA LYS A 2 -4.82 -28.16 -4.35
C LYS A 2 -4.89 -26.91 -3.47
N MET A 3 -4.65 -25.73 -4.02
CA MET A 3 -4.64 -24.48 -3.26
C MET A 3 -6.05 -24.13 -2.77
N SER A 4 -6.22 -23.91 -1.46
CA SER A 4 -7.53 -23.55 -0.88
C SER A 4 -8.02 -22.21 -1.43
N LYS A 5 -9.35 -22.03 -1.51
CA LYS A 5 -9.97 -20.77 -1.98
C LYS A 5 -9.49 -19.56 -1.17
N GLU A 6 -9.33 -19.74 0.15
CA GLU A 6 -8.84 -18.69 1.06
C GLU A 6 -7.41 -18.28 0.73
N LYS A 7 -6.50 -19.26 0.49
CA LYS A 7 -5.12 -18.98 0.11
C LYS A 7 -5.04 -18.28 -1.25
N ARG A 8 -5.87 -18.68 -2.22
CA ARG A 8 -5.97 -18.02 -3.53
C ARG A 8 -6.39 -16.56 -3.42
N ALA A 9 -7.37 -16.25 -2.57
CA ALA A 9 -7.85 -14.88 -2.39
C ALA A 9 -6.78 -13.99 -1.73
N LEU A 10 -6.04 -14.50 -0.72
CA LEU A 10 -4.92 -13.76 -0.14
C LEU A 10 -3.80 -13.51 -1.16
N ILE A 11 -3.43 -14.51 -1.97
CA ILE A 11 -2.44 -14.35 -3.04
C ILE A 11 -2.91 -13.34 -4.09
N ALA A 12 -4.20 -13.37 -4.46
CA ALA A 12 -4.77 -12.37 -5.37
C ALA A 12 -4.57 -10.96 -4.81
N GLY A 13 -4.86 -10.71 -3.53
CA GLY A 13 -4.58 -9.41 -2.93
C GLY A 13 -3.10 -9.05 -2.86
N MET A 14 -2.20 -10.02 -2.63
CA MET A 14 -0.76 -9.76 -2.67
C MET A 14 -0.31 -9.34 -4.07
N ILE A 15 -0.86 -9.95 -5.12
CA ILE A 15 -0.64 -9.52 -6.51
C ILE A 15 -1.18 -8.09 -6.68
N GLY A 16 -2.35 -7.78 -6.11
CA GLY A 16 -2.90 -6.42 -6.10
C GLY A 16 -1.95 -5.39 -5.47
N CYS A 17 -1.42 -5.66 -4.28
CA CYS A 17 -0.44 -4.80 -3.64
C CYS A 17 0.86 -4.70 -4.44
N LEU A 18 1.29 -5.79 -5.10
CA LEU A 18 2.47 -5.78 -5.96
C LEU A 18 2.27 -4.91 -7.21
N LEU A 19 1.07 -4.91 -7.79
CA LEU A 19 0.73 -3.99 -8.87
C LEU A 19 0.83 -2.54 -8.41
N TYR A 20 0.41 -2.23 -7.19
CA TYR A 20 0.62 -0.90 -6.61
C TYR A 20 2.10 -0.54 -6.47
N VAL A 21 2.92 -1.44 -5.91
CA VAL A 21 4.38 -1.24 -5.83
C VAL A 21 4.98 -0.94 -7.22
N ILE A 22 4.56 -1.68 -8.25
CA ILE A 22 5.00 -1.45 -9.63
C ILE A 22 4.49 -0.09 -10.13
N GLY A 23 3.22 0.25 -9.89
CA GLY A 23 2.63 1.52 -10.27
C GLY A 23 3.35 2.72 -9.65
N ASP A 24 3.68 2.63 -8.36
CA ASP A 24 4.40 3.68 -7.64
C ASP A 24 5.81 3.86 -8.20
N PHE A 25 6.50 2.75 -8.48
CA PHE A 25 7.83 2.80 -9.11
C PHE A 25 7.78 3.39 -10.52
N LEU A 26 6.81 2.97 -11.34
CA LEU A 26 6.61 3.51 -12.69
C LEU A 26 6.39 5.02 -12.66
N PHE A 27 5.73 5.53 -11.63
CA PHE A 27 5.46 6.94 -11.46
C PHE A 27 6.60 7.76 -10.85
N ALA A 28 7.26 7.24 -9.81
CA ALA A 28 8.09 8.06 -8.95
C ALA A 28 9.59 7.86 -9.16
N ALA A 29 10.01 6.70 -9.69
CA ALA A 29 11.43 6.40 -9.87
C ALA A 29 12.07 7.26 -10.97
N THR A 30 13.17 7.94 -10.64
CA THR A 30 13.90 8.80 -11.57
C THR A 30 15.18 8.13 -12.06
N GLY A 31 15.53 8.42 -13.32
CA GLY A 31 16.80 8.02 -13.91
C GLY A 31 17.96 8.84 -13.34
N LYS A 32 19.18 8.31 -13.43
CA LYS A 32 20.42 8.94 -12.91
C LYS A 32 20.65 10.38 -13.38
N SER A 33 20.18 10.73 -14.58
CA SER A 33 20.33 12.04 -15.19
C SER A 33 19.07 12.92 -15.12
N GLN A 34 17.99 12.44 -14.52
CA GLN A 34 16.75 13.20 -14.39
C GLN A 34 16.78 14.07 -13.13
N SER A 35 16.21 15.26 -13.21
CA SER A 35 16.17 16.18 -12.07
C SER A 35 15.30 15.64 -10.95
N THR A 36 15.82 15.64 -9.72
CA THR A 36 15.06 15.36 -8.50
C THR A 36 14.41 16.61 -7.91
N GLU A 37 14.56 17.77 -8.56
CA GLU A 37 13.95 19.02 -8.10
C GLU A 37 12.44 18.96 -8.21
N SER A 38 11.79 19.61 -7.23
CA SER A 38 10.34 19.76 -7.18
C SER A 38 9.97 21.24 -7.20
N ILE A 39 8.96 21.59 -7.98
CA ILE A 39 8.37 22.92 -8.05
C ILE A 39 7.07 22.91 -7.26
N GLY A 40 7.02 23.63 -6.14
CA GLY A 40 5.89 23.60 -5.22
C GLY A 40 5.89 22.32 -4.38
N LEU A 41 4.71 21.70 -4.19
CA LEU A 41 4.54 20.61 -3.21
C LEU A 41 4.83 19.23 -3.77
N MET A 42 4.50 18.98 -5.04
CA MET A 42 4.46 17.62 -5.60
C MET A 42 5.06 17.52 -7.01
N VAL A 43 5.09 18.61 -7.76
CA VAL A 43 5.47 18.58 -9.19
C VAL A 43 6.97 18.40 -9.32
N LYS A 44 7.41 17.21 -9.74
CA LYS A 44 8.83 16.93 -10.04
C LYS A 44 9.16 17.34 -11.45
N VAL A 45 10.30 18.01 -11.64
CA VAL A 45 10.79 18.40 -12.98
C VAL A 45 10.98 17.16 -13.87
N ALA A 46 11.41 16.03 -13.28
CA ALA A 46 11.54 14.74 -13.98
C ALA A 46 10.29 14.28 -14.74
N TYR A 47 9.08 14.71 -14.37
CA TYR A 47 7.86 14.31 -15.08
C TYR A 47 7.85 14.74 -16.56
N LEU A 48 8.59 15.80 -16.91
CA LEU A 48 8.76 16.25 -18.30
C LEU A 48 9.54 15.21 -19.13
N ASP A 49 10.57 14.62 -18.53
CA ASP A 49 11.45 13.63 -19.19
C ASP A 49 10.88 12.20 -19.13
N MET A 50 9.96 11.95 -18.20
CA MET A 50 9.35 10.63 -18.03
C MET A 50 8.37 10.32 -19.16
N ALA A 51 8.49 9.13 -19.74
CA ALA A 51 7.60 8.69 -20.80
C ALA A 51 6.16 8.51 -20.30
N THR A 52 5.19 9.09 -21.01
CA THR A 52 3.76 9.10 -20.66
C THR A 52 3.17 7.71 -20.40
N TRP A 53 3.65 6.68 -21.12
CA TRP A 53 3.17 5.31 -20.95
C TRP A 53 3.40 4.81 -19.51
N ARG A 54 4.42 5.31 -18.79
CA ARG A 54 4.68 4.94 -17.39
C ARG A 54 3.50 5.33 -16.50
N MET A 55 2.97 6.54 -16.66
CA MET A 55 1.80 7.02 -15.93
C MET A 55 0.54 6.25 -16.32
N VAL A 56 0.36 5.94 -17.61
CA VAL A 56 -0.79 5.15 -18.09
C VAL A 56 -0.78 3.74 -17.49
N VAL A 57 0.37 3.05 -17.54
CA VAL A 57 0.52 1.71 -16.95
C VAL A 57 0.37 1.76 -15.43
N SER A 58 0.87 2.82 -14.78
CA SER A 58 0.67 3.06 -13.35
C SER A 58 -0.82 3.17 -12.98
N ILE A 59 -1.62 3.94 -13.73
CA ILE A 59 -3.08 4.00 -13.55
C ILE A 59 -3.72 2.62 -13.69
N ILE A 60 -3.35 1.85 -14.73
CA ILE A 60 -3.87 0.49 -14.95
C ILE A 60 -3.51 -0.42 -13.77
N CYS A 61 -2.28 -0.36 -13.30
CA CYS A 61 -1.80 -1.05 -12.10
C CYS A 61 -2.62 -0.69 -10.87
N GLY A 62 -2.93 0.59 -10.65
CA GLY A 62 -3.78 1.04 -9.55
C GLY A 62 -5.22 0.51 -9.64
N VAL A 63 -5.84 0.55 -10.82
CA VAL A 63 -7.22 0.04 -11.03
C VAL A 63 -7.30 -1.48 -10.79
N LEU A 64 -6.43 -2.25 -11.43
CA LEU A 64 -6.38 -3.71 -11.25
C LEU A 64 -5.94 -4.07 -9.83
N GLY A 65 -4.98 -3.31 -9.29
CA GLY A 65 -4.47 -3.41 -7.93
C GLY A 65 -5.59 -3.26 -6.90
N THR A 66 -6.46 -2.27 -7.07
CA THR A 66 -7.62 -2.02 -6.19
C THR A 66 -8.57 -3.21 -6.13
N ALA A 67 -8.95 -3.75 -7.29
CA ALA A 67 -9.88 -4.88 -7.36
C ALA A 67 -9.32 -6.12 -6.66
N LEU A 68 -8.04 -6.40 -6.88
CA LEU A 68 -7.33 -7.51 -6.25
C LEU A 68 -7.10 -7.28 -4.75
N TYR A 69 -6.72 -6.06 -4.37
CA TYR A 69 -6.54 -5.64 -2.97
C TYR A 69 -7.80 -5.94 -2.15
N TYR A 70 -8.97 -5.54 -2.66
CA TYR A 70 -10.25 -5.81 -2.02
C TYR A 70 -10.43 -7.31 -1.75
N ILE A 71 -10.17 -8.17 -2.74
CA ILE A 71 -10.33 -9.63 -2.61
C ILE A 71 -9.45 -10.17 -1.47
N GLY A 72 -8.18 -9.77 -1.41
CA GLY A 72 -7.26 -10.26 -0.38
C GLY A 72 -7.58 -9.73 1.01
N PHE A 73 -7.82 -8.43 1.15
CA PHE A 73 -8.13 -7.83 2.45
C PHE A 73 -9.49 -8.24 2.97
N HIS A 74 -10.48 -8.45 2.09
CA HIS A 74 -11.75 -9.05 2.47
C HIS A 74 -11.58 -10.48 3.00
N GLN A 75 -10.70 -11.28 2.37
CA GLN A 75 -10.36 -12.61 2.89
C GLN A 75 -9.62 -12.54 4.23
N MET A 76 -8.69 -11.60 4.39
CA MET A 76 -7.99 -11.36 5.66
C MET A 76 -8.97 -10.99 6.78
N TRP A 77 -9.92 -10.10 6.49
CA TRP A 77 -11.00 -9.75 7.42
C TRP A 77 -11.84 -10.98 7.82
N LYS A 78 -12.21 -11.85 6.87
CA LYS A 78 -12.92 -13.11 7.18
C LYS A 78 -12.11 -13.99 8.14
N LEU A 79 -10.80 -14.13 7.91
CA LEU A 79 -9.91 -14.90 8.78
C LEU A 79 -9.83 -14.30 10.19
N LEU A 80 -9.67 -12.98 10.30
CA LEU A 80 -9.65 -12.27 11.58
C LEU A 80 -10.98 -12.43 12.32
N LYS A 81 -12.11 -12.27 11.62
CA LYS A 81 -13.46 -12.41 12.18
C LYS A 81 -13.72 -13.81 12.73
N GLN A 82 -13.29 -14.86 12.02
CA GLN A 82 -13.45 -16.24 12.47
C GLN A 82 -12.59 -16.57 13.69
N ARG A 83 -11.39 -15.99 13.79
CA ARG A 83 -10.45 -16.28 14.89
C ARG A 83 -10.73 -15.48 16.16
N LEU A 84 -11.12 -14.21 16.00
CA LEU A 84 -11.22 -13.26 17.10
C LEU A 84 -12.66 -13.11 17.58
N THR A 85 -13.20 -14.15 18.22
CA THR A 85 -14.64 -14.22 18.56
C THR A 85 -15.05 -13.37 19.77
N GLN A 86 -14.11 -12.96 20.62
CA GLN A 86 -14.44 -12.21 21.85
C GLN A 86 -14.96 -10.79 21.54
N PRO A 87 -15.97 -10.27 22.27
CA PRO A 87 -16.54 -8.93 22.02
C PRO A 87 -15.51 -7.79 22.03
N LYS A 88 -14.53 -7.86 22.94
CA LYS A 88 -13.44 -6.86 23.01
C LYS A 88 -12.52 -6.90 21.79
N GLN A 89 -12.35 -8.07 21.16
CA GLN A 89 -11.53 -8.25 19.96
C GLN A 89 -12.30 -7.87 18.69
N GLN A 90 -13.61 -8.12 18.64
CA GLN A 90 -14.48 -7.77 17.51
C GLN A 90 -14.48 -6.27 17.19
N LYS A 91 -14.28 -5.39 18.18
CA LYS A 91 -14.08 -3.95 17.94
C LYS A 91 -12.90 -3.69 17.00
N TRP A 92 -11.77 -4.39 17.19
CA TRP A 92 -10.59 -4.26 16.34
C TRP A 92 -10.80 -4.89 14.96
N VAL A 93 -11.55 -5.99 14.87
CA VAL A 93 -11.93 -6.58 13.57
C VAL A 93 -12.82 -5.63 12.77
N LYS A 94 -13.74 -4.89 13.43
CA LYS A 94 -14.54 -3.84 12.79
C LYS A 94 -13.68 -2.66 12.34
N LEU A 95 -12.73 -2.21 13.15
CA LEU A 95 -11.80 -1.15 12.75
C LEU A 95 -10.92 -1.59 11.57
N PHE A 96 -10.44 -2.84 11.56
CA PHE A 96 -9.75 -3.41 10.39
C PHE A 96 -10.65 -3.38 9.15
N GLN A 97 -11.93 -3.74 9.31
CA GLN A 97 -12.91 -3.70 8.23
C GLN A 97 -13.06 -2.30 7.64
N ILE A 98 -13.21 -1.30 8.51
CA ILE A 98 -13.29 0.10 8.10
C ILE A 98 -12.02 0.47 7.34
N ALA A 99 -10.85 0.21 7.91
CA ALA A 99 -9.55 0.56 7.33
C ALA A 99 -9.35 -0.02 5.92
N TYR A 100 -9.61 -1.30 5.69
CA TYR A 100 -9.41 -1.87 4.35
C TYR A 100 -10.49 -1.46 3.35
N LEU A 101 -11.73 -1.23 3.78
CA LEU A 101 -12.80 -0.78 2.89
C LEU A 101 -12.56 0.67 2.44
N THR A 102 -12.25 1.56 3.39
CA THR A 102 -11.86 2.93 3.07
C THR A 102 -10.57 2.92 2.25
N GLY A 103 -9.59 2.11 2.63
CA GLY A 103 -8.35 1.94 1.88
C GLY A 103 -8.56 1.49 0.44
N THR A 104 -9.49 0.56 0.18
CA THR A 104 -9.81 0.11 -1.19
C THR A 104 -10.24 1.30 -2.07
N VAL A 105 -11.08 2.20 -1.56
CA VAL A 105 -11.58 3.36 -2.33
C VAL A 105 -10.53 4.47 -2.40
N CYS A 106 -9.96 4.81 -1.25
CA CYS A 106 -8.99 5.88 -1.08
C CYS A 106 -7.71 5.64 -1.88
N TRP A 107 -7.22 4.39 -1.92
CA TRP A 107 -5.94 4.08 -2.55
C TRP A 107 -5.99 4.25 -4.07
N GLY A 108 -7.06 3.75 -4.71
CA GLY A 108 -7.27 3.97 -6.14
C GLY A 108 -7.40 5.46 -6.48
N TYR A 109 -8.09 6.23 -5.64
CA TYR A 109 -8.20 7.69 -5.78
C TYR A 109 -6.84 8.40 -5.65
N VAL A 110 -6.09 8.13 -4.58
CA VAL A 110 -4.78 8.74 -4.31
C VAL A 110 -3.82 8.45 -5.47
N HIS A 111 -3.73 7.19 -5.89
CA HIS A 111 -2.83 6.78 -6.96
C HIS A 111 -3.19 7.44 -8.30
N ALA A 112 -4.48 7.48 -8.66
CA ALA A 112 -4.93 8.16 -9.88
C ALA A 112 -4.69 9.68 -9.83
N MET A 113 -4.87 10.32 -8.67
CA MET A 113 -4.61 11.76 -8.50
C MET A 113 -3.15 12.10 -8.74
N PHE A 114 -2.21 11.34 -8.17
CA PHE A 114 -0.78 11.58 -8.39
C PHE A 114 -0.40 11.47 -9.88
N MET A 115 -0.95 10.48 -10.60
CA MET A 115 -0.72 10.35 -12.05
C MET A 115 -1.29 11.53 -12.83
N ASN A 116 -2.52 11.93 -12.51
CA ASN A 116 -3.20 13.02 -13.20
C ASN A 116 -2.48 14.35 -12.99
N VAL A 117 -1.97 14.65 -11.79
CA VAL A 117 -1.20 15.87 -11.55
C VAL A 117 0.08 15.90 -12.39
N ALA A 118 0.80 14.78 -12.49
CA ALA A 118 1.99 14.70 -13.34
C ALA A 118 1.66 14.82 -14.84
N LEU A 119 0.57 14.20 -15.31
CA LEU A 119 0.10 14.34 -16.69
C LEU A 119 -0.34 15.78 -17.01
N ILE A 120 -1.06 16.43 -16.10
CA ILE A 120 -1.45 17.84 -16.23
C ILE A 120 -0.21 18.71 -16.37
N PHE A 121 0.79 18.54 -15.50
CA PHE A 121 2.04 19.28 -15.59
C PHE A 121 2.72 19.06 -16.94
N LYS A 122 2.93 17.80 -17.33
CA LYS A 122 3.61 17.43 -18.58
C LYS A 122 2.91 18.01 -19.81
N PHE A 123 1.62 17.76 -19.96
CA PHE A 123 0.89 18.19 -21.17
C PHE A 123 0.66 19.70 -21.23
N THR A 124 0.54 20.36 -20.08
CA THR A 124 0.48 21.83 -20.06
C THR A 124 1.82 22.40 -20.53
N PHE A 125 2.94 21.86 -20.05
CA PHE A 125 4.26 22.27 -20.52
C PHE A 125 4.46 22.01 -22.02
N GLU A 126 4.11 20.81 -22.51
CA GLU A 126 4.22 20.48 -23.94
C GLU A 126 3.40 21.43 -24.82
N LYS A 127 2.27 21.94 -24.33
CA LYS A 127 1.40 22.83 -25.10
C LYS A 127 1.87 24.29 -25.09
N TYR A 128 2.35 24.78 -23.95
CA TYR A 128 2.60 26.21 -23.74
C TYR A 128 4.08 26.59 -23.62
N GLY A 129 4.98 25.61 -23.37
CA GLY A 129 6.42 25.84 -23.21
C GLY A 129 6.84 26.55 -21.93
N ASP A 130 5.89 26.95 -21.06
CA ASP A 130 6.15 27.62 -19.80
C ASP A 130 6.07 26.63 -18.62
N MET A 131 7.23 26.30 -18.07
CA MET A 131 7.36 25.37 -16.96
C MET A 131 6.74 25.90 -15.66
N GLN A 132 6.83 27.21 -15.40
CA GLN A 132 6.28 27.80 -14.17
C GLN A 132 4.76 27.81 -14.23
N ALA A 133 4.18 28.24 -15.36
CA ALA A 133 2.73 28.20 -15.55
C ALA A 133 2.17 26.77 -15.47
N ALA A 134 2.85 25.80 -16.09
CA ALA A 134 2.46 24.39 -16.02
C ALA A 134 2.50 23.85 -14.58
N ALA A 135 3.57 24.16 -13.84
CA ALA A 135 3.71 23.75 -12.44
C ALA A 135 2.66 24.43 -11.55
N GLU A 136 2.34 25.70 -11.78
CA GLU A 136 1.31 26.43 -11.04
C GLU A 136 -0.07 25.78 -11.22
N ILE A 137 -0.44 25.45 -12.46
CA ILE A 137 -1.72 24.77 -12.76
C ILE A 137 -1.78 23.40 -12.07
N ALA A 138 -0.73 22.60 -12.19
CA ALA A 138 -0.68 21.27 -11.57
C ALA A 138 -0.72 21.35 -10.03
N ASN A 139 0.02 22.28 -9.42
CA ASN A 139 -0.01 22.50 -7.97
C ASN A 139 -1.37 23.01 -7.47
N LYS A 140 -2.09 23.84 -8.23
CA LYS A 140 -3.47 24.26 -7.88
C LYS A 140 -4.42 23.06 -7.82
N VAL A 141 -4.35 22.17 -8.81
CA VAL A 141 -5.15 20.93 -8.82
C VAL A 141 -4.79 20.06 -7.62
N PHE A 142 -3.49 19.89 -7.34
CA PHE A 142 -3.05 19.14 -6.17
C PHE A 142 -3.54 19.76 -4.85
N TYR A 143 -3.42 21.09 -4.70
CA TYR A 143 -3.83 21.81 -3.50
C TYR A 143 -5.32 21.65 -3.19
N CYS A 144 -6.18 21.70 -4.21
CA CYS A 144 -7.61 21.42 -4.05
C CYS A 144 -7.91 19.98 -3.57
N ASN A 145 -6.99 19.05 -3.81
CA ASN A 145 -7.11 17.65 -3.40
C ASN A 145 -6.27 17.32 -2.15
N ALA A 146 -5.47 18.25 -1.61
CA ALA A 146 -4.53 17.97 -0.53
C ALA A 146 -5.23 17.46 0.74
N ALA A 147 -6.34 18.10 1.15
CA ALA A 147 -7.11 17.67 2.32
C ALA A 147 -7.76 16.28 2.12
N PRO A 148 -8.44 15.98 0.99
CA PRO A 148 -8.88 14.63 0.67
C PRO A 148 -7.77 13.57 0.65
N LEU A 149 -6.60 13.89 0.08
CA LEU A 149 -5.44 12.99 0.02
C LEU A 149 -4.90 12.70 1.43
N LEU A 150 -4.78 13.72 2.28
CA LEU A 150 -4.36 13.55 3.67
C LEU A 150 -5.36 12.71 4.47
N ALA A 151 -6.66 12.96 4.30
CA ALA A 151 -7.71 12.16 4.93
C ALA A 151 -7.64 10.69 4.47
N ALA A 152 -7.44 10.46 3.16
CA ALA A 152 -7.24 9.13 2.59
C ALA A 152 -6.04 8.40 3.20
N TYR A 153 -4.88 9.05 3.31
CA TYR A 153 -3.67 8.50 3.94
C TYR A 153 -3.90 8.11 5.41
N ILE A 154 -4.58 8.98 6.18
CA ILE A 154 -4.90 8.69 7.60
C ILE A 154 -5.84 7.48 7.71
N LEU A 155 -6.89 7.43 6.89
CA LEU A 155 -7.90 6.37 6.94
C LEU A 155 -7.40 5.03 6.39
N CYS A 156 -6.52 5.04 5.39
CA CYS A 156 -5.97 3.85 4.77
C CYS A 156 -4.78 3.33 5.57
N ASP A 157 -3.72 4.13 5.65
CA ASP A 157 -2.39 3.63 6.03
C ASP A 157 -2.17 3.73 7.53
N VAL A 158 -2.47 4.88 8.11
CA VAL A 158 -2.32 5.10 9.56
C VAL A 158 -3.28 4.21 10.34
N LEU A 159 -4.57 4.22 10.00
CA LEU A 159 -5.57 3.41 10.69
C LEU A 159 -5.26 1.91 10.57
N LEU A 160 -4.95 1.41 9.37
CA LEU A 160 -4.60 0.00 9.18
C LEU A 160 -3.37 -0.37 10.02
N SER A 161 -2.32 0.46 9.99
CA SER A 161 -1.09 0.23 10.73
C SER A 161 -1.33 0.19 12.24
N VAL A 162 -2.10 1.14 12.77
CA VAL A 162 -2.49 1.16 14.20
C VAL A 162 -3.26 -0.10 14.57
N VAL A 163 -4.26 -0.49 13.77
CA VAL A 163 -5.05 -1.69 14.04
C VAL A 163 -4.18 -2.95 14.05
N MET A 164 -3.28 -3.08 13.08
CA MET A 164 -2.35 -4.22 13.01
C MET A 164 -1.40 -4.27 14.21
N LEU A 165 -0.79 -3.13 14.57
CA LEU A 165 0.08 -3.03 15.75
C LEU A 165 -0.66 -3.42 17.03
N VAL A 166 -1.88 -2.91 17.23
CA VAL A 166 -2.67 -3.26 18.41
C VAL A 166 -3.00 -4.75 18.44
N MET A 167 -3.41 -5.34 17.32
CA MET A 167 -3.70 -6.78 17.25
C MET A 167 -2.48 -7.65 17.56
N ILE A 168 -1.30 -7.24 17.09
CA ILE A 168 -0.01 -7.91 17.36
C ILE A 168 0.34 -7.83 18.85
N TRP A 169 0.36 -6.63 19.42
CA TRP A 169 0.85 -6.40 20.79
C TRP A 169 -0.15 -6.82 21.86
N LYS A 170 -1.46 -6.78 21.58
CA LYS A 170 -2.49 -7.39 22.45
C LYS A 170 -2.59 -8.91 22.31
N ARG A 171 -1.65 -9.56 21.61
CA ARG A 171 -1.58 -11.01 21.43
C ARG A 171 -2.87 -11.61 20.84
N MET A 172 -3.56 -10.83 20.00
CA MET A 172 -4.74 -11.33 19.28
C MET A 172 -4.32 -12.25 18.13
N LEU A 173 -3.13 -12.02 17.57
CA LEU A 173 -2.53 -12.89 16.58
C LEU A 173 -1.64 -13.96 17.25
N PRO A 174 -1.69 -15.24 16.82
CA PRO A 174 -0.93 -16.35 17.38
C PRO A 174 0.56 -16.30 16.99
N LEU A 175 1.26 -15.25 17.40
CA LEU A 175 2.71 -15.09 17.25
C LEU A 175 3.40 -15.65 18.50
N LYS A 176 4.30 -16.63 18.30
CA LYS A 176 4.86 -17.49 19.35
C LYS A 176 5.80 -16.76 20.31
N ASN A 177 6.62 -15.84 19.78
CA ASN A 177 7.64 -15.14 20.57
C ASN A 177 7.66 -13.63 20.28
N THR A 178 8.39 -12.90 21.12
CA THR A 178 8.52 -11.44 21.00
C THR A 178 9.20 -11.03 19.70
N ALA A 179 10.18 -11.80 19.22
CA ALA A 179 10.85 -11.54 17.94
C ALA A 179 9.87 -11.55 16.75
N GLN A 180 8.94 -12.51 16.71
CA GLN A 180 7.88 -12.55 15.70
C GLN A 180 6.92 -11.37 15.78
N ARG A 181 6.64 -10.85 16.98
CA ARG A 181 5.81 -9.64 17.16
C ARG A 181 6.52 -8.39 16.68
N ILE A 182 7.82 -8.27 16.99
CA ILE A 182 8.67 -7.19 16.49
C ILE A 182 8.68 -7.25 14.96
N LEU A 183 8.99 -8.41 14.36
CA LEU A 183 8.99 -8.57 12.91
C LEU A 183 7.62 -8.24 12.29
N ALA A 184 6.53 -8.75 12.85
CA ALA A 184 5.18 -8.44 12.38
C ALA A 184 4.80 -6.95 12.52
N SER A 185 5.42 -6.23 13.46
CA SER A 185 5.22 -4.79 13.63
C SER A 185 5.82 -3.98 12.49
N PHE A 186 6.77 -4.53 11.73
CA PHE A 186 7.25 -3.94 10.47
C PHE A 186 6.32 -4.26 9.29
N CYS A 187 5.42 -5.25 9.40
CA CYS A 187 4.53 -5.68 8.33
C CYS A 187 3.25 -4.82 8.26
N ASN A 188 3.42 -3.50 8.09
CA ASN A 188 2.32 -2.57 7.82
C ASN A 188 2.85 -1.34 7.05
N PRO A 189 1.96 -0.59 6.36
CA PRO A 189 2.34 0.52 5.48
C PRO A 189 3.26 1.54 6.15
N ILE A 190 2.86 2.08 7.32
CA ILE A 190 3.53 3.21 7.96
C ILE A 190 4.90 2.82 8.51
N VAL A 191 4.98 1.70 9.23
CA VAL A 191 6.25 1.28 9.84
C VAL A 191 7.22 0.81 8.76
N PHE A 192 6.72 0.14 7.71
CA PHE A 192 7.58 -0.32 6.63
C PHE A 192 8.15 0.85 5.83
N THR A 193 7.32 1.80 5.39
CA THR A 193 7.81 2.98 4.66
C THR A 193 8.69 3.87 5.55
N GLY A 194 8.25 4.15 6.78
CA GLY A 194 8.95 5.06 7.69
C GLY A 194 10.31 4.55 8.20
N ILE A 195 10.56 3.23 8.12
CA ILE A 195 11.85 2.64 8.49
C ILE A 195 12.58 2.16 7.24
N VAL A 196 12.02 1.18 6.53
CA VAL A 196 12.68 0.55 5.39
C VAL A 196 12.77 1.50 4.20
N GLY A 197 11.70 2.25 3.90
CA GLY A 197 11.73 3.30 2.87
C GLY A 197 12.80 4.36 3.14
N ASN A 198 12.78 4.94 4.34
CA ASN A 198 13.82 5.90 4.75
C ASN A 198 15.24 5.31 4.72
N LEU A 199 15.43 4.04 5.05
CA LEU A 199 16.74 3.40 4.91
C LEU A 199 17.19 3.30 3.45
N PHE A 200 16.26 2.98 2.53
CA PHE A 200 16.57 2.97 1.10
C PHE A 200 16.98 4.36 0.60
N THR A 201 16.33 5.44 1.06
CA THR A 201 16.72 6.81 0.66
C THR A 201 18.16 7.21 1.02
N LEU A 202 18.81 6.49 1.94
CA LEU A 202 20.22 6.71 2.31
C LEU A 202 21.21 5.97 1.40
N LEU A 203 20.73 5.06 0.55
CA LEU A 203 21.57 4.26 -0.34
C LEU A 203 21.84 4.99 -1.66
N PRO A 204 22.92 4.65 -2.38
CA PRO A 204 23.17 5.24 -3.69
C PRO A 204 22.19 4.73 -4.74
N TRP A 205 21.99 5.52 -5.79
CA TRP A 205 21.26 5.10 -6.98
C TRP A 205 21.82 3.78 -7.55
N PRO A 206 20.98 2.80 -7.93
CA PRO A 206 19.51 2.88 -8.06
C PRO A 206 18.73 2.41 -6.82
N LEU A 207 19.40 2.14 -5.69
CA LEU A 207 18.77 1.52 -4.52
C LEU A 207 17.88 2.49 -3.76
N ASP A 208 18.18 3.80 -3.80
CA ASP A 208 17.32 4.84 -3.25
C ASP A 208 15.91 4.80 -3.84
N GLN A 209 15.77 4.49 -5.13
CA GLN A 209 14.48 4.43 -5.83
C GLN A 209 13.54 3.32 -5.35
N ILE A 210 14.01 2.41 -4.49
CA ILE A 210 13.17 1.34 -3.94
C ILE A 210 12.18 1.90 -2.91
N ASP A 211 12.48 3.06 -2.31
CA ASP A 211 11.64 3.72 -1.31
C ASP A 211 10.20 3.96 -1.82
N HIS A 212 10.04 4.35 -3.08
CA HIS A 212 8.77 4.71 -3.72
C HIS A 212 7.68 3.64 -3.61
N GLY A 213 8.04 2.36 -3.51
CA GLY A 213 7.08 1.25 -3.39
C GLY A 213 6.90 0.72 -1.97
N THR A 214 7.60 1.26 -0.98
CA THR A 214 7.67 0.64 0.35
C THR A 214 6.35 0.73 1.13
N GLU A 215 5.58 1.81 0.98
CA GLU A 215 4.25 1.91 1.59
C GLU A 215 3.31 0.78 1.09
N SER A 216 3.24 0.60 -0.23
CA SER A 216 2.50 -0.46 -0.92
C SER A 216 2.99 -1.85 -0.56
N ALA A 217 4.30 -2.02 -0.37
CA ALA A 217 4.89 -3.25 0.14
C ALA A 217 4.45 -3.54 1.59
N GLY A 218 4.26 -2.52 2.43
CA GLY A 218 3.71 -2.69 3.78
C GLY A 218 2.31 -3.30 3.78
N HIS A 219 1.43 -2.90 2.85
CA HIS A 219 0.12 -3.54 2.65
C HIS A 219 0.26 -5.01 2.21
N LEU A 220 1.20 -5.30 1.31
CA LEU A 220 1.51 -6.66 0.89
C LEU A 220 1.91 -7.53 2.09
N LEU A 221 2.75 -7.01 2.98
CA LEU A 221 3.21 -7.71 4.18
C LEU A 221 2.08 -8.00 5.17
N VAL A 222 1.05 -7.16 5.26
CA VAL A 222 -0.17 -7.48 6.03
C VAL A 222 -0.85 -8.75 5.49
N LEU A 223 -0.91 -8.93 4.17
CA LEU A 223 -1.48 -10.14 3.57
C LEU A 223 -0.57 -11.36 3.74
N VAL A 224 0.76 -11.17 3.77
CA VAL A 224 1.71 -12.23 4.15
C VAL A 224 1.45 -12.70 5.58
N LEU A 225 1.19 -11.79 6.52
CA LEU A 225 0.74 -12.18 7.86
C LEU A 225 -0.56 -12.98 7.79
N GLY A 226 -1.51 -12.60 6.93
CA GLY A 226 -2.72 -13.39 6.66
C GLY A 226 -2.45 -14.83 6.21
N LEU A 227 -1.46 -15.04 5.33
CA LEU A 227 -1.04 -16.39 4.93
C LEU A 227 -0.44 -17.18 6.08
N VAL A 228 0.36 -16.55 6.94
CA VAL A 228 0.91 -17.18 8.15
C VAL A 228 -0.23 -17.60 9.08
N LEU A 229 -1.21 -16.71 9.30
CA LEU A 229 -2.40 -17.01 10.10
C LEU A 229 -3.20 -18.16 9.51
N LEU A 230 -3.36 -18.22 8.19
CA LEU A 230 -4.06 -19.31 7.53
C LEU A 230 -3.33 -20.65 7.73
N ARG A 231 -2.00 -20.66 7.58
CA ARG A 231 -1.18 -21.86 7.79
C ARG A 231 -1.26 -22.39 9.22
N GLU A 232 -1.22 -21.51 10.22
CA GLU A 232 -1.37 -21.92 11.62
C GLU A 232 -2.78 -22.43 11.94
N LYS A 233 -3.81 -22.06 11.14
CA LYS A 233 -5.17 -22.60 11.26
C LYS A 233 -5.19 -24.07 10.86
N ALA A 234 -4.59 -24.36 9.70
CA ALA A 234 -4.53 -25.71 9.13
C ALA A 234 -3.81 -26.68 10.07
N LYS A 235 -2.63 -26.28 10.58
CA LYS A 235 -1.87 -27.10 11.55
C LYS A 235 -2.68 -27.42 12.82
N CYS A 236 -3.45 -26.45 13.33
CA CYS A 236 -4.27 -26.67 14.52
C CYS A 236 -5.48 -27.57 14.24
N GLY A 237 -6.03 -27.56 13.02
CA GLY A 237 -7.07 -28.49 12.58
C GLY A 237 -6.53 -29.91 12.43
N GLU A 238 -5.41 -30.08 11.74
CA GLU A 238 -4.74 -31.38 11.56
C GLU A 238 -4.35 -32.02 12.91
N CYS A 239 -3.83 -31.22 13.87
CA CYS A 239 -3.56 -31.70 15.22
C CYS A 239 -4.82 -32.15 15.99
N LYS A 240 -5.99 -31.59 15.69
CA LYS A 240 -7.25 -31.99 16.35
C LYS A 240 -7.81 -33.29 15.76
N GLU A 241 -7.66 -33.48 14.45
CA GLU A 241 -8.09 -34.70 13.76
C GLU A 241 -7.16 -35.89 14.07
N ALA A 242 -5.87 -35.67 14.27
CA ALA A 242 -4.90 -36.74 14.61
C ALA A 242 -4.97 -37.22 16.08
N VAL A 243 -5.77 -36.57 16.92
CA VAL A 243 -5.96 -36.90 18.36
C VAL A 243 -7.34 -37.53 18.62
N GLN A 244 -8.15 -37.69 17.57
CA GLN A 244 -9.41 -38.45 17.60
C GLN A 244 -9.20 -39.85 17.03
#